data_AF-A0A7J2X986-F1
#
_entry.id   AF-A0A7J2X986-F1
#
_cell.length_a   1.000
_cell.length_b   1.000
_cell.length_c   1.000
_cell.angle_alpha   90.00
_cell.angle_beta   90.00
_cell.angle_gamma   90.00
#
_symmetry.space_group_name_H-M   'P 1'
#
loop_
_entity.id
_entity.type
_entity.pdbx_description
1 polymer ?
#
loop_
_entity_poly.entity_id
_entity_poly.type
_entity_poly.pdbx_seq_one_letter_code
_entity_poly.pdbx_strand_id
1 'polypeptide(L)'
;PTQNDNFNEWIELYNPTNNPVDVDGWRIVDNNEEDLIEGDDVNGNGTTIIPPHSYAIITDSNTHVYDSFTIPENAVKLHVEDSSIGNNLGNTEDKLILKNATGAIVDAIEWGSDYSDVPGSPIPNVNQGHSIARYTNIDTDNTLVDFYDEDNPTPGSENM
;
A
#
# COMPACT_ATOMS: atom_id res chain seq x y z
N PRO A 1 8.75 10.75 4.32
CA PRO A 1 9.27 12.06 4.77
C PRO A 1 8.61 12.50 6.10
N THR A 2 9.27 13.29 6.94
CA THR A 2 8.66 13.82 8.18
C THR A 2 7.72 15.01 7.91
N GLN A 3 6.90 14.93 6.84
CA GLN A 3 6.07 16.03 6.35
C GLN A 3 4.60 15.62 6.22
N ASN A 4 3.75 16.66 6.25
CA ASN A 4 2.28 16.67 6.14
C ASN A 4 1.64 15.36 5.64
N ASP A 5 0.98 14.68 6.58
CA ASP A 5 0.32 13.39 6.37
C ASP A 5 -0.73 13.47 5.23
N ASN A 6 -1.33 14.63 5.00
CA ASN A 6 -2.43 14.78 4.02
C ASN A 6 -2.04 14.58 2.53
N PHE A 7 -0.76 14.52 2.17
CA PHE A 7 -0.33 14.46 0.76
C PHE A 7 0.80 13.48 0.47
N ASN A 8 1.34 12.79 1.48
CA ASN A 8 2.52 11.94 1.32
C ASN A 8 2.26 10.49 1.73
N GLU A 9 1.00 10.08 1.69
CA GLU A 9 0.57 8.71 1.94
C GLU A 9 0.70 7.87 0.68
N TRP A 10 1.15 6.64 0.87
CA TRP A 10 1.30 5.68 -0.20
C TRP A 10 1.20 4.26 0.34
N ILE A 11 0.75 3.37 -0.53
CA ILE A 11 0.84 1.92 -0.36
C ILE A 11 1.74 1.39 -1.46
N GLU A 12 2.60 0.41 -1.14
CA GLU A 12 3.36 -0.33 -2.14
C GLU A 12 2.83 -1.76 -2.26
N LEU A 13 2.57 -2.17 -3.50
CA LEU A 13 2.32 -3.57 -3.83
C LEU A 13 3.55 -4.16 -4.50
N TYR A 14 3.93 -5.37 -4.11
CA TYR A 14 4.90 -6.18 -4.82
C TYR A 14 4.21 -7.38 -5.45
N ASN A 15 4.49 -7.67 -6.71
CA ASN A 15 4.05 -8.91 -7.36
C ASN A 15 5.14 -9.99 -7.21
N PRO A 16 5.02 -10.94 -6.25
CA PRO A 16 6.04 -11.97 -6.05
C PRO A 16 5.97 -13.10 -7.09
N THR A 17 5.00 -13.07 -8.00
CA THR A 17 4.76 -14.17 -8.95
C THR A 17 5.59 -14.04 -10.22
N ASN A 18 5.67 -15.13 -10.98
CA ASN A 18 6.32 -15.16 -12.30
C ASN A 18 5.42 -14.65 -13.44
N ASN A 19 4.21 -14.18 -13.14
CA ASN A 19 3.23 -13.72 -14.12
C ASN A 19 2.81 -12.27 -13.82
N PRO A 20 2.42 -11.49 -14.83
CA PRO A 20 1.82 -10.20 -14.58
C PRO A 20 0.51 -10.37 -13.78
N VAL A 21 0.27 -9.46 -12.86
CA VAL A 21 -1.00 -9.35 -12.11
C VAL A 21 -1.69 -8.08 -12.54
N ASP A 22 -2.92 -8.22 -13.02
CA ASP A 22 -3.79 -7.09 -13.33
C ASP A 22 -4.61 -6.74 -12.09
N VAL A 23 -4.43 -5.53 -11.59
CA VAL A 23 -5.16 -5.01 -10.42
C VAL A 23 -6.40 -4.19 -10.82
N ASP A 24 -6.81 -4.22 -12.09
CA ASP A 24 -8.09 -3.62 -12.51
C ASP A 24 -9.25 -4.20 -11.69
N GLY A 25 -10.08 -3.31 -11.15
CA GLY A 25 -11.20 -3.66 -10.27
C GLY A 25 -10.81 -4.06 -8.83
N TRP A 26 -9.53 -4.08 -8.47
CA TRP A 26 -9.09 -4.32 -7.09
C TRP A 26 -9.39 -3.11 -6.22
N ARG A 27 -9.46 -3.34 -4.91
CA ARG A 27 -9.88 -2.34 -3.94
C ARG A 27 -9.02 -2.35 -2.68
N ILE A 28 -8.83 -1.17 -2.11
CA ILE A 28 -8.28 -0.97 -0.77
C ILE A 28 -9.43 -0.68 0.18
N VAL A 29 -9.45 -1.32 1.33
CA VAL A 29 -10.47 -1.10 2.36
C VAL A 29 -9.79 -0.72 3.65
N ASP A 30 -10.25 0.36 4.27
CA ASP A 30 -9.77 0.79 5.58
C ASP A 30 -10.87 0.66 6.65
N ASN A 31 -10.80 1.48 7.69
CA ASN A 31 -11.77 1.51 8.77
C ASN A 31 -13.16 2.03 8.37
N ASN A 32 -13.25 2.84 7.32
CA ASN A 32 -14.44 3.64 7.02
C ASN A 32 -14.93 3.50 5.58
N GLU A 33 -14.03 3.29 4.62
CA GLU A 33 -14.27 3.38 3.18
C GLU A 33 -13.60 2.23 2.40
N GLU A 34 -13.99 2.11 1.13
CA GLU A 34 -13.47 1.11 0.20
C GLU A 34 -13.26 1.75 -1.17
N ASP A 35 -11.99 1.86 -1.56
CA ASP A 35 -11.54 2.60 -2.72
C ASP A 35 -11.18 1.66 -3.86
N LEU A 36 -11.52 2.04 -5.08
CA LEU A 36 -11.09 1.41 -6.33
C LEU A 36 -9.66 1.80 -6.70
N ILE A 37 -8.83 0.81 -6.98
CA ILE A 37 -7.50 1.04 -7.56
C ILE A 37 -7.63 1.29 -9.07
N GLU A 38 -7.08 2.41 -9.52
CA GLU A 38 -7.02 2.80 -10.93
C GLU A 38 -5.57 2.99 -11.39
N GLY A 39 -5.35 2.89 -12.71
CA GLY A 39 -4.06 3.21 -13.31
C GLY A 39 -3.85 4.71 -13.39
N ASP A 40 -2.72 5.21 -12.90
CA ASP A 40 -2.42 6.65 -12.92
C ASP A 40 -1.93 7.07 -14.32
N ASP A 41 -2.70 7.88 -15.03
CA ASP A 41 -2.37 8.43 -16.35
C ASP A 41 -1.68 9.80 -16.30
N VAL A 42 -1.56 10.39 -15.10
CA VAL A 42 -0.90 11.68 -14.85
C VAL A 42 0.56 11.48 -14.49
N ASN A 43 0.85 10.64 -13.49
CA ASN A 43 2.21 10.34 -13.02
C ASN A 43 2.74 9.02 -13.61
N GLY A 44 1.86 8.20 -14.16
CA GLY A 44 2.17 6.91 -14.77
C GLY A 44 1.86 6.84 -16.26
N ASN A 45 1.61 5.61 -16.71
CA ASN A 45 1.19 5.32 -18.09
C ASN A 45 -0.26 4.79 -18.17
N GLY A 46 -1.02 4.87 -17.07
CA GLY A 46 -2.39 4.40 -16.96
C GLY A 46 -2.55 2.88 -16.91
N THR A 47 -1.48 2.10 -16.72
CA THR A 47 -1.60 0.64 -16.60
C THR A 47 -1.98 0.21 -15.19
N THR A 48 -2.83 -0.81 -15.09
CA THR A 48 -3.12 -1.58 -13.88
C THR A 48 -2.33 -2.88 -13.81
N ILE A 49 -1.43 -3.14 -14.78
CA ILE A 49 -0.71 -4.41 -14.86
C ILE A 49 0.64 -4.28 -14.16
N ILE A 50 0.78 -5.00 -13.04
CA ILE A 50 2.04 -5.12 -12.30
C ILE A 50 2.85 -6.27 -12.89
N PRO A 51 4.02 -6.04 -13.52
CA PRO A 51 4.82 -7.11 -14.09
C PRO A 51 5.33 -8.10 -13.03
N PRO A 52 5.79 -9.30 -13.44
CA PRO A 52 6.45 -10.24 -12.54
C PRO A 52 7.58 -9.56 -11.75
N HIS A 53 7.67 -9.85 -10.44
CA HIS A 53 8.73 -9.36 -9.56
C HIS A 53 8.93 -7.84 -9.60
N SER A 54 7.84 -7.09 -9.81
CA SER A 54 7.85 -5.63 -9.90
C SER A 54 6.94 -5.01 -8.84
N TYR A 55 7.16 -3.72 -8.61
CA TYR A 55 6.47 -2.92 -7.61
C TYR A 55 5.41 -2.03 -8.28
N ALA A 56 4.38 -1.70 -7.52
CA ALA A 56 3.44 -0.65 -7.82
C ALA A 56 3.27 0.25 -6.60
N ILE A 57 3.13 1.55 -6.83
CA ILE A 57 2.82 2.53 -5.80
C ILE A 57 1.39 3.02 -6.02
N ILE A 58 0.59 2.97 -4.96
CA ILE A 58 -0.78 3.49 -4.91
C ILE A 58 -0.75 4.75 -4.05
N THR A 59 -1.29 5.83 -4.59
CA THR A 59 -1.44 7.12 -3.89
C THR A 59 -2.88 7.62 -3.98
N ASP A 60 -3.18 8.75 -3.35
CA ASP A 60 -4.38 9.52 -3.68
C ASP A 60 -4.18 10.34 -4.97
N SER A 61 -5.28 10.88 -5.51
CA SER A 61 -5.29 11.68 -6.74
C SER A 61 -4.58 13.04 -6.66
N ASN A 62 -4.33 13.58 -5.46
CA ASN A 62 -3.63 14.86 -5.22
C ASN A 62 -2.28 14.66 -4.54
N THR A 63 -1.67 13.48 -4.71
CA THR A 63 -0.44 13.11 -4.02
C THR A 63 0.74 14.03 -4.32
N HIS A 64 1.60 14.21 -3.32
CA HIS A 64 2.92 14.83 -3.43
C HIS A 64 4.05 13.79 -3.22
N VAL A 65 3.72 12.48 -3.20
CA VAL A 65 4.70 11.40 -3.03
C VAL A 65 5.82 11.49 -4.08
N TYR A 66 5.47 11.80 -5.33
CA TYR A 66 6.43 11.92 -6.44
C TYR A 66 7.36 13.14 -6.34
N ASP A 67 6.99 14.16 -5.55
CA ASP A 67 7.88 15.29 -5.23
C ASP A 67 8.83 14.95 -4.07
N SER A 68 8.37 14.10 -3.15
CA SER A 68 9.07 13.74 -1.92
C SER A 68 10.02 12.55 -2.09
N PHE A 69 9.74 11.65 -3.03
CA PHE A 69 10.48 10.42 -3.28
C PHE A 69 10.86 10.28 -4.75
N THR A 70 12.03 9.71 -5.01
CA THR A 70 12.40 9.29 -6.36
C THR A 70 11.91 7.87 -6.58
N ILE A 71 10.75 7.75 -7.23
CA ILE A 71 10.16 6.46 -7.58
C ILE A 71 10.81 5.92 -8.86
N PRO A 72 11.30 4.65 -8.91
CA PRO A 72 11.86 4.07 -10.11
C PRO A 72 10.88 4.08 -11.30
N GLU A 73 11.40 4.30 -12.50
CA GLU A 73 10.57 4.35 -13.74
C GLU A 73 9.79 3.04 -13.96
N ASN A 74 10.39 1.90 -13.59
CA ASN A 74 9.79 0.58 -13.75
C ASN A 74 8.75 0.21 -12.68
N ALA A 75 8.61 1.00 -11.61
CA ALA A 75 7.48 0.83 -10.69
C ALA A 75 6.20 1.30 -11.38
N VAL A 76 5.11 0.55 -11.26
CA VAL A 76 3.79 0.97 -11.76
C VAL A 76 3.25 2.06 -10.85
N LYS A 77 2.64 3.09 -11.43
CA LYS A 77 1.98 4.16 -10.69
C LYS A 77 0.48 3.96 -10.79
N LEU A 78 -0.15 3.85 -9.64
CA LEU A 78 -1.57 3.63 -9.44
C LEU A 78 -2.08 4.72 -8.49
N HIS A 79 -3.39 4.88 -8.45
CA HIS A 79 -4.03 5.73 -7.47
C HIS A 79 -5.39 5.17 -7.08
N VAL A 80 -5.91 5.63 -5.94
CA VAL A 80 -7.33 5.49 -5.62
C VAL A 80 -8.14 6.57 -6.35
N GLU A 81 -9.42 6.33 -6.57
CA GLU A 81 -10.33 7.25 -7.25
C GLU A 81 -10.63 8.53 -6.43
N ASP A 82 -10.29 8.49 -5.15
CA ASP A 82 -10.59 9.54 -4.17
C ASP A 82 -9.41 10.49 -3.89
N SER A 83 -9.65 11.48 -3.03
CA SER A 83 -8.66 12.51 -2.65
C SER A 83 -7.80 12.12 -1.44
N SER A 84 -7.99 10.91 -0.92
CA SER A 84 -7.24 10.30 0.17
C SER A 84 -7.32 8.79 -0.01
N ILE A 85 -6.36 8.04 0.53
CA ILE A 85 -6.46 6.59 0.65
C ILE A 85 -7.37 6.32 1.85
N GLY A 86 -8.60 5.89 1.58
CA GLY A 86 -9.71 5.82 2.52
C GLY A 86 -9.88 7.14 3.28
N ASN A 87 -9.91 7.07 4.61
CA ASN A 87 -9.95 8.22 5.50
C ASN A 87 -8.57 8.83 5.84
N ASN A 88 -7.58 8.70 4.94
CA ASN A 88 -6.14 8.86 5.17
C ASN A 88 -5.57 7.71 6.01
N LEU A 89 -4.26 7.48 5.89
CA LEU A 89 -3.52 6.45 6.63
C LEU A 89 -3.17 6.95 8.04
N GLY A 90 -3.91 6.47 9.05
CA GLY A 90 -3.75 6.90 10.43
C GLY A 90 -2.37 6.59 11.02
N ASN A 91 -1.70 7.58 11.60
CA ASN A 91 -0.38 7.39 12.24
C ASN A 91 -0.41 6.56 13.56
N THR A 92 -1.59 6.34 14.15
CA THR A 92 -1.70 5.71 15.48
C THR A 92 -2.52 4.44 15.51
N GLU A 93 -3.52 4.32 14.65
CA GLU A 93 -4.42 3.17 14.57
C GLU A 93 -5.00 3.18 13.16
N ASP A 94 -4.79 2.11 12.42
CA ASP A 94 -5.52 1.88 11.18
C ASP A 94 -5.40 0.42 10.71
N LYS A 95 -6.13 0.11 9.65
CA LYS A 95 -5.96 -1.13 8.90
C LYS A 95 -6.11 -0.90 7.41
N LEU A 96 -5.57 -1.83 6.62
CA LEU A 96 -5.81 -1.92 5.20
C LEU A 96 -6.10 -3.37 4.82
N ILE A 97 -7.10 -3.57 3.96
CA ILE A 97 -7.42 -4.87 3.36
C ILE A 97 -7.41 -4.69 1.85
N LEU A 98 -6.57 -5.47 1.17
CA LEU A 98 -6.50 -5.53 -0.28
C LEU A 98 -7.49 -6.59 -0.78
N LYS A 99 -8.47 -6.19 -1.60
CA LYS A 99 -9.42 -7.10 -2.23
C LYS A 99 -9.19 -7.13 -3.74
N ASN A 100 -9.28 -8.32 -4.34
CA ASN A 100 -9.28 -8.42 -5.80
C ASN A 100 -10.65 -8.06 -6.40
N ALA A 101 -10.74 -8.03 -7.74
CA ALA A 101 -11.96 -7.70 -8.47
C ALA A 101 -13.19 -8.58 -8.18
N THR A 102 -13.01 -9.75 -7.55
CA THR A 102 -14.13 -10.61 -7.12
C THR A 102 -14.59 -10.34 -5.68
N GLY A 103 -13.91 -9.43 -4.97
CA GLY A 103 -14.11 -9.13 -3.56
C GLY A 103 -13.42 -10.09 -2.60
N ALA A 104 -12.57 -11.00 -3.10
CA ALA A 104 -11.78 -11.87 -2.24
C ALA A 104 -10.61 -11.11 -1.66
N ILE A 105 -10.37 -11.28 -0.35
CA ILE A 105 -9.21 -10.73 0.34
C ILE A 105 -7.95 -11.38 -0.24
N VAL A 106 -7.00 -10.53 -0.63
CA VAL A 106 -5.69 -10.91 -1.15
C VAL A 106 -4.64 -10.77 -0.05
N ASP A 107 -4.72 -9.69 0.72
CA ASP A 107 -3.78 -9.36 1.78
C ASP A 107 -4.46 -8.41 2.78
N ALA A 108 -3.97 -8.36 4.02
CA ALA A 108 -4.42 -7.43 5.04
C ALA A 108 -3.31 -7.05 6.01
N ILE A 109 -3.37 -5.83 6.52
CA ILE A 109 -2.42 -5.28 7.49
C ILE A 109 -3.16 -4.40 8.49
N GLU A 110 -2.74 -4.41 9.75
CA GLU A 110 -3.28 -3.56 10.82
C GLU A 110 -2.19 -3.10 11.79
N TRP A 111 -2.35 -1.90 12.35
CA TRP A 111 -1.40 -1.36 13.32
C TRP A 111 -2.08 -0.58 14.43
N GLY A 112 -1.44 -0.58 15.60
CA GLY A 112 -1.88 0.17 16.78
C GLY A 112 -3.10 -0.40 17.51
N SER A 113 -4.05 -1.03 16.79
CA SER A 113 -5.27 -1.64 17.32
C SER A 113 -5.55 -2.99 16.66
N ASP A 114 -6.27 -3.86 17.36
CA ASP A 114 -6.68 -5.20 16.91
C ASP A 114 -8.10 -5.12 16.33
N TYR A 115 -8.19 -5.27 15.01
CA TYR A 115 -9.42 -5.18 14.25
C TYR A 115 -9.95 -6.58 13.91
N SER A 116 -11.19 -6.85 14.31
CA SER A 116 -11.79 -8.20 14.24
C SER A 116 -11.92 -8.80 12.83
N ASP A 117 -11.77 -7.98 11.78
CA ASP A 117 -11.84 -8.37 10.38
C ASP A 117 -10.47 -8.49 9.69
N VAL A 118 -9.37 -8.26 10.43
CA VAL A 118 -8.01 -8.55 10.01
C VAL A 118 -7.50 -9.75 10.83
N PRO A 119 -6.96 -10.79 10.18
CA PRO A 119 -6.47 -11.95 10.91
C PRO A 119 -5.14 -11.64 11.63
N GLY A 120 -4.98 -12.28 12.79
CA GLY A 120 -3.71 -12.29 13.52
C GLY A 120 -3.63 -11.25 14.62
N SER A 121 -2.58 -10.45 14.62
CA SER A 121 -2.35 -9.41 15.64
C SER A 121 -1.66 -8.21 15.01
N PRO A 122 -1.93 -6.99 15.51
CA PRO A 122 -1.37 -5.78 14.95
C PRO A 122 0.11 -5.61 15.25
N ILE A 123 0.80 -4.93 14.33
CA ILE A 123 2.11 -4.37 14.61
C ILE A 123 1.94 -3.09 15.46
N PRO A 124 2.87 -2.78 16.39
CA PRO A 124 2.87 -1.49 17.07
C PRO A 124 3.02 -0.32 16.10
N ASN A 125 2.64 0.88 16.56
CA ASN A 125 2.87 2.11 15.80
C ASN A 125 4.36 2.32 15.51
N VAL A 126 4.64 2.73 14.29
CA VAL A 126 5.98 3.09 13.82
C VAL A 126 6.22 4.59 13.98
N ASN A 127 7.48 5.02 13.88
CA ASN A 127 7.80 6.44 13.97
C ASN A 127 7.40 7.19 12.69
N GLN A 128 7.08 8.48 12.81
CA GLN A 128 6.79 9.30 11.63
C GLN A 128 7.99 9.29 10.65
N GLY A 129 7.69 9.04 9.38
CA GLY A 129 8.68 8.96 8.31
C GLY A 129 9.19 7.54 8.03
N HIS A 130 8.84 6.57 8.87
CA HIS A 130 9.02 5.14 8.62
C HIS A 130 7.86 4.59 7.77
N SER A 131 8.00 3.37 7.28
CA SER A 131 6.88 2.59 6.74
C SER A 131 6.72 1.27 7.50
N ILE A 132 5.59 0.60 7.31
CA ILE A 132 5.40 -0.79 7.73
C ILE A 132 5.65 -1.67 6.51
N ALA A 133 6.71 -2.48 6.54
CA ALA A 133 7.19 -3.25 5.40
C ALA A 133 7.11 -4.76 5.65
N ARG A 134 6.95 -5.56 4.59
CA ARG A 134 6.82 -7.02 4.70
C ARG A 134 8.20 -7.69 4.84
N TYR A 135 8.36 -8.64 5.77
CA TYR A 135 9.62 -9.39 5.95
C TYR A 135 9.96 -10.31 4.77
N THR A 136 8.96 -11.02 4.25
CA THR A 136 9.12 -12.01 3.18
C THR A 136 7.84 -12.10 2.35
N ASN A 137 7.89 -12.76 1.18
CA ASN A 137 6.69 -13.00 0.36
C ASN A 137 5.77 -14.12 0.91
N ILE A 138 5.95 -14.53 2.17
CA ILE A 138 5.08 -15.49 2.84
C ILE A 138 4.09 -14.68 3.68
N ASP A 139 2.81 -14.95 3.46
CA ASP A 139 1.71 -14.41 4.24
C ASP A 139 1.26 -15.46 5.26
N THR A 140 1.29 -15.09 6.54
CA THR A 140 0.87 -15.96 7.64
C THR A 140 -0.50 -15.60 8.20
N ASP A 141 -1.22 -14.70 7.51
CA ASP A 141 -2.46 -14.08 7.98
C ASP A 141 -2.24 -13.43 9.36
N ASN A 142 -1.08 -12.80 9.59
CA ASN A 142 -0.76 -12.14 10.85
C ASN A 142 0.22 -10.97 10.68
N THR A 143 -0.30 -9.75 10.81
CA THR A 143 0.48 -8.52 10.62
C THR A 143 1.78 -8.48 11.44
N LEU A 144 1.72 -8.82 12.74
CA LEU A 144 2.88 -8.78 13.62
C LEU A 144 4.00 -9.75 13.22
N VAL A 145 3.65 -10.83 12.50
CA VAL A 145 4.62 -11.82 12.00
C VAL A 145 5.14 -11.43 10.62
N ASP A 146 4.29 -10.84 9.80
CA ASP A 146 4.56 -10.62 8.38
C ASP A 146 5.23 -9.28 8.10
N PHE A 147 5.08 -8.30 8.99
CA PHE A 147 5.55 -6.93 8.80
C PHE A 147 6.49 -6.42 9.90
N TYR A 148 7.28 -5.40 9.55
CA TYR A 148 8.25 -4.75 10.43
C TYR A 148 8.28 -3.23 10.24
N ASP A 149 8.88 -2.53 11.20
CA ASP A 149 9.14 -1.10 11.17
C ASP A 149 10.36 -0.80 10.29
N GLU A 150 10.13 -0.21 9.11
CA GLU A 150 11.17 0.18 8.14
C GLU A 150 11.52 1.66 8.29
N ASP A 151 12.74 1.95 8.75
CA ASP A 151 13.20 3.31 9.05
C ASP A 151 13.79 4.05 7.84
N ASN A 152 13.99 3.35 6.71
CA ASN A 152 14.49 3.89 5.45
C ASN A 152 13.66 3.40 4.24
N PRO A 153 12.38 3.79 4.14
CA PRO A 153 11.48 3.31 3.08
C PRO A 153 12.00 3.63 1.68
N THR A 154 11.91 2.66 0.77
CA THR A 154 12.34 2.78 -0.63
C THR A 154 11.18 2.60 -1.63
N PRO A 155 10.17 3.49 -1.63
CA PRO A 155 8.95 3.29 -2.43
C PRO A 155 9.26 3.09 -3.92
N GLY A 156 8.69 2.02 -4.48
CA GLY A 156 8.86 1.52 -5.83
C GLY A 156 10.04 0.55 -5.97
N SER A 157 10.65 0.10 -4.87
CA SER A 157 11.82 -0.78 -4.85
C SER A 157 11.93 -1.59 -3.56
N GLU A 158 12.72 -2.66 -3.61
CA GLU A 158 13.01 -3.51 -2.46
C GLU A 158 13.70 -2.71 -1.33
N ASN A 159 13.16 -2.79 -0.10
CA ASN A 159 13.81 -2.24 1.09
C ASN A 159 15.12 -2.99 1.37
N MET A 160 16.14 -2.30 1.90
CA MET A 160 17.50 -2.81 2.07
C MET A 160 17.93 -3.05 3.51
#